data_AF-A0A229UM85-F1
#
_entry.id   AF-A0A229UM85-F1
#
_cell.length_a   1.000
_cell.length_b   1.000
_cell.length_c   1.000
_cell.angle_alpha   90.00
_cell.angle_beta   90.00
_cell.angle_gamma   90.00
#
_symmetry.space_group_name_H-M   'P 1'
#
loop_
_entity.id
_entity.type
_entity.pdbx_description
1 polymer ?
#
loop_
_entity_poly.entity_id
_entity_poly.type
_entity_poly.pdbx_seq_one_letter_code
_entity_poly.pdbx_strand_id
1 'polypeptide(L)'
;MVLMTPHLSVYFMEFINVLDENIIRHSVRPCIMEMSIQIQKNIDRYLDLSFHQELYSLLSIFVSIGIHDACTTHQLVKIISSMDDISSVLALELLLDNEQNINNVLFDSIEKKLQNSSSWEEEYWLFKYHFFLKLQESKNSKIHKEYKQFIYDKYNNGVEKSRFFNPTNLATINSPIIINTQYRNSNPDISTFFKTLLSKSVSFYVGTNFYKAP
;
A
#
# COMPACT_ATOMS: atom_id res chain seq x y z
N MET A 1 -5.48 1.55 -24.89
CA MET A 1 -6.82 2.17 -24.73
C MET A 1 -7.82 1.27 -24.03
N VAL A 2 -7.81 -0.06 -24.23
CA VAL A 2 -8.74 -0.99 -23.55
C VAL A 2 -8.53 -1.07 -22.03
N LEU A 3 -7.27 -1.09 -21.56
CA LEU A 3 -6.91 -1.14 -20.13
C LEU A 3 -7.32 0.10 -19.32
N MET A 4 -7.77 1.15 -20.01
CA MET A 4 -8.04 2.49 -19.45
C MET A 4 -9.53 2.76 -19.24
N THR A 5 -10.37 1.76 -19.51
CA THR A 5 -11.82 1.89 -19.41
C THR A 5 -12.32 0.94 -18.32
N PRO A 6 -12.94 1.43 -17.23
CA PRO A 6 -13.19 0.61 -16.03
C PRO A 6 -14.05 -0.64 -16.25
N HIS A 7 -14.99 -0.61 -17.20
CA HIS A 7 -15.78 -1.82 -17.50
C HIS A 7 -14.99 -2.85 -18.32
N LEU A 8 -14.01 -2.41 -19.12
CA LEU A 8 -13.17 -3.31 -19.90
C LEU A 8 -12.05 -3.95 -19.07
N SER A 9 -11.66 -3.33 -17.95
CA SER A 9 -10.67 -3.90 -17.04
C SER A 9 -11.19 -5.15 -16.33
N VAL A 10 -12.47 -5.20 -15.99
CA VAL A 10 -13.12 -6.40 -15.41
C VAL A 10 -13.06 -7.55 -16.40
N TYR A 11 -13.51 -7.33 -17.64
CA TYR A 11 -13.41 -8.36 -18.69
C TYR A 11 -11.97 -8.76 -18.99
N PHE A 12 -11.04 -7.81 -18.94
CA PHE A 12 -9.62 -8.11 -19.09
C PHE A 12 -9.13 -9.01 -17.95
N MET A 13 -9.48 -8.72 -16.70
CA MET A 13 -9.13 -9.54 -15.54
C MET A 13 -9.74 -10.94 -15.60
N GLU A 14 -11.02 -11.05 -15.98
CA GLU A 14 -11.67 -12.35 -16.22
C GLU A 14 -10.97 -13.14 -17.32
N PHE A 15 -10.56 -12.48 -18.39
CA PHE A 15 -9.80 -13.08 -19.48
C PHE A 15 -8.40 -13.54 -19.03
N ILE A 16 -7.68 -12.70 -18.29
CA ILE A 16 -6.37 -13.06 -17.70
C ILE A 16 -6.49 -14.32 -16.84
N ASN A 17 -7.56 -14.45 -16.04
CA ASN A 17 -7.75 -15.59 -15.15
C ASN A 17 -7.94 -16.93 -15.88
N VAL A 18 -8.32 -16.92 -17.16
CA VAL A 18 -8.47 -18.14 -17.98
C VAL A 18 -7.29 -18.38 -18.92
N LEU A 19 -6.32 -17.46 -18.98
CA LEU A 19 -5.13 -17.61 -19.83
C LEU A 19 -4.07 -18.49 -19.17
N ASP A 20 -3.31 -19.20 -20.02
CA ASP A 20 -2.12 -19.93 -19.60
C ASP A 20 -1.04 -18.96 -19.09
N GLU A 21 -0.36 -19.34 -18.01
CA GLU A 21 0.68 -18.53 -17.38
C GLU A 21 1.81 -18.16 -18.36
N ASN A 22 2.18 -19.07 -19.27
CA ASN A 22 3.22 -18.80 -20.26
C ASN A 22 2.79 -17.67 -21.21
N ILE A 23 1.50 -17.59 -21.56
CA ILE A 23 0.97 -16.50 -22.39
C ILE A 23 1.03 -15.18 -21.62
N ILE A 24 0.66 -15.19 -20.34
CA ILE A 24 0.75 -13.99 -19.48
C ILE A 24 2.20 -13.51 -19.41
N ARG A 25 3.13 -14.43 -19.13
CA ARG A 25 4.55 -14.12 -18.94
C ARG A 25 5.25 -13.67 -20.22
N HIS A 26 4.99 -14.33 -21.34
CA HIS A 26 5.74 -14.14 -22.59
C HIS A 26 5.05 -13.24 -23.62
N SER A 27 3.78 -12.88 -23.42
CA SER A 27 3.06 -12.02 -24.37
C SER A 27 2.38 -10.84 -23.70
N VAL A 28 1.57 -11.06 -22.66
CA VAL A 28 0.81 -9.98 -22.02
C VAL A 28 1.72 -9.00 -21.27
N ARG A 29 2.59 -9.49 -20.38
CA ARG A 29 3.50 -8.63 -19.62
C ARG A 29 4.41 -7.79 -20.53
N PRO A 30 5.11 -8.37 -21.52
CA PRO A 30 5.94 -7.58 -22.43
C PRO A 30 5.15 -6.49 -23.16
N CYS A 31 3.96 -6.81 -23.68
CA CYS A 31 3.12 -5.83 -24.38
C CYS A 31 2.73 -4.64 -23.48
N ILE A 32 2.40 -4.90 -22.21
CA ILE A 32 2.09 -3.83 -21.26
C ILE A 32 3.35 -3.00 -20.96
N MET A 33 4.51 -3.64 -20.80
CA MET A 33 5.77 -2.96 -20.54
C MET A 33 6.24 -2.09 -21.71
N GLU A 34 6.02 -2.53 -22.95
CA GLU A 34 6.25 -1.72 -24.16
C GLU A 34 5.41 -0.43 -24.17
N MET A 35 4.25 -0.44 -23.50
CA MET A 35 3.34 0.69 -23.36
C MET A 35 3.55 1.51 -22.08
N SER A 36 4.60 1.22 -21.30
CA SER A 36 4.86 1.82 -19.98
C SER A 36 4.86 3.35 -20.02
N ILE A 37 5.48 3.98 -21.02
CA ILE A 37 5.53 5.44 -21.15
C ILE A 37 4.11 6.02 -21.32
N GLN A 38 3.26 5.41 -22.15
CA GLN A 38 1.88 5.88 -22.31
C GLN A 38 1.06 5.62 -21.03
N ILE A 39 1.25 4.48 -20.39
CA ILE A 39 0.64 4.12 -19.11
C ILE A 39 0.95 5.18 -18.05
N GLN A 40 2.23 5.53 -17.90
CA GLN A 40 2.68 6.53 -16.93
C GLN A 40 2.03 7.89 -17.17
N LYS A 41 2.00 8.37 -18.43
CA LYS A 41 1.31 9.62 -18.78
C LYS A 41 -0.18 9.60 -18.44
N ASN A 42 -0.83 8.45 -18.61
CA ASN A 42 -2.24 8.31 -18.27
C ASN A 42 -2.46 8.27 -16.76
N ILE A 43 -1.59 7.60 -15.99
CA ILE A 43 -1.62 7.63 -14.53
C ILE A 43 -1.51 9.06 -14.02
N ASP A 44 -0.57 9.85 -14.54
CA ASP A 44 -0.44 11.26 -14.14
C ASP A 44 -1.73 12.04 -14.41
N ARG A 45 -2.33 11.84 -15.58
CA ARG A 45 -3.62 12.45 -15.92
C ARG A 45 -4.75 11.98 -15.00
N TYR A 46 -4.79 10.70 -14.63
CA TYR A 46 -5.78 10.16 -13.70
C TYR A 46 -5.61 10.72 -12.29
N LEU A 47 -4.36 10.93 -11.86
CA LEU A 47 -4.04 11.60 -10.61
C LEU A 47 -4.52 13.05 -10.60
N ASP A 48 -4.30 13.76 -11.70
CA ASP A 48 -4.65 15.18 -11.80
C ASP A 48 -6.18 15.40 -11.95
N LEU A 49 -6.91 14.44 -12.53
CA LEU A 49 -8.36 14.49 -12.72
C LEU A 49 -9.16 13.69 -11.67
N SER A 50 -8.49 13.06 -10.70
CA SER A 50 -9.09 12.18 -9.69
C SER A 50 -9.96 11.04 -10.29
N PHE A 51 -9.44 10.38 -11.33
CA PHE A 51 -10.09 9.24 -11.98
C PHE A 51 -9.80 7.94 -11.22
N HIS A 52 -10.52 7.77 -10.10
CA HIS A 52 -10.33 6.66 -9.16
C HIS A 52 -10.54 5.28 -9.80
N GLN A 53 -11.58 5.11 -10.62
CA GLN A 53 -11.94 3.79 -11.15
C GLN A 53 -10.94 3.28 -12.20
N GLU A 54 -10.47 4.18 -13.06
CA GLU A 54 -9.46 3.91 -14.08
C GLU A 54 -8.13 3.55 -13.43
N LEU A 55 -7.73 4.30 -12.41
CA LEU A 55 -6.51 4.04 -11.67
C LEU A 55 -6.59 2.70 -10.92
N TYR A 56 -7.67 2.47 -10.17
CA TYR A 56 -7.91 1.19 -9.50
C TYR A 56 -7.84 0.01 -10.47
N SER A 57 -8.51 0.13 -11.62
CA SER A 57 -8.54 -0.89 -12.67
C SER A 57 -7.13 -1.24 -13.16
N LEU A 58 -6.33 -0.22 -13.45
CA LEU A 58 -4.99 -0.38 -13.99
C LEU A 58 -4.04 -1.00 -12.96
N LEU A 59 -4.08 -0.51 -11.72
CA LEU A 59 -3.28 -1.06 -10.62
C LEU A 59 -3.68 -2.51 -10.33
N SER A 60 -4.97 -2.83 -10.34
CA SER A 60 -5.46 -4.20 -10.11
C SER A 60 -4.89 -5.18 -11.12
N ILE A 61 -4.84 -4.78 -12.40
CA ILE A 61 -4.20 -5.56 -13.44
C ILE A 61 -2.72 -5.75 -13.09
N PHE A 62 -1.98 -4.67 -12.83
CA PHE A 62 -0.56 -4.74 -12.54
C PHE A 62 -0.23 -5.67 -11.38
N VAL A 63 -0.96 -5.59 -10.26
CA VAL A 63 -0.68 -6.49 -9.14
C VAL A 63 -1.05 -7.94 -9.48
N SER A 64 -2.20 -8.16 -10.14
CA SER A 64 -2.69 -9.52 -10.42
C SER A 64 -1.81 -10.29 -11.38
N ILE A 65 -1.20 -9.61 -12.35
CA ILE A 65 -0.26 -10.24 -13.29
C ILE A 65 1.19 -9.94 -12.97
N GLY A 66 1.54 -9.37 -11.81
CA GLY A 66 2.93 -9.15 -11.37
C GLY A 66 3.75 -8.24 -12.31
N ILE A 67 3.21 -7.06 -12.64
CA ILE A 67 3.90 -6.00 -13.36
C ILE A 67 4.22 -4.87 -12.38
N HIS A 68 5.46 -4.80 -11.92
CA HIS A 68 5.85 -3.88 -10.84
C HIS A 68 6.48 -2.58 -11.38
N ASP A 69 7.14 -2.64 -12.54
CA ASP A 69 7.91 -1.52 -13.11
C ASP A 69 7.11 -0.62 -14.08
N ALA A 70 5.80 -0.88 -14.27
CA ALA A 70 4.97 -0.03 -15.13
C ALA A 70 4.71 1.36 -14.52
N CYS A 71 4.78 1.47 -13.20
CA CYS A 71 4.60 2.71 -12.45
C CYS A 71 5.94 3.21 -11.91
N THR A 72 6.17 4.51 -11.95
CA THR A 72 7.33 5.09 -11.24
C THR A 72 7.07 5.14 -9.73
N THR A 73 8.14 5.09 -8.92
CA THR A 73 8.04 5.25 -7.47
C THR A 73 7.32 6.54 -7.07
N HIS A 74 7.58 7.64 -7.80
CA HIS A 74 6.89 8.91 -7.57
C HIS A 74 5.38 8.81 -7.76
N GLN A 75 4.94 8.13 -8.83
CA GLN A 75 3.51 7.91 -9.08
C GLN A 75 2.89 7.06 -7.98
N LEU A 76 3.52 5.96 -7.59
CA LEU A 76 3.02 5.09 -6.52
C LEU A 76 2.86 5.86 -5.19
N VAL A 77 3.86 6.68 -4.83
CA VAL A 77 3.77 7.55 -3.65
C VAL A 77 2.65 8.58 -3.77
N LYS A 78 2.48 9.22 -4.94
CA LYS A 78 1.39 10.17 -5.19
C LYS A 78 0.02 9.50 -5.04
N ILE A 79 -0.16 8.31 -5.62
CA ILE A 79 -1.37 7.48 -5.48
C ILE A 79 -1.68 7.20 -4.01
N ILE A 80 -0.69 6.69 -3.26
CA ILE A 80 -0.84 6.42 -1.82
C ILE A 80 -1.32 7.68 -1.09
N SER A 81 -0.72 8.83 -1.40
CA SER A 81 -1.00 10.08 -0.69
C SER A 81 -2.39 10.67 -0.96
N SER A 82 -2.95 10.49 -2.18
CA SER A 82 -4.08 11.29 -2.65
C SER A 82 -5.31 10.49 -3.07
N MET A 83 -5.23 9.16 -3.22
CA MET A 83 -6.33 8.35 -3.75
C MET A 83 -7.09 7.58 -2.67
N ASP A 84 -8.17 6.92 -3.07
CA ASP A 84 -9.00 6.09 -2.20
C ASP A 84 -8.21 4.91 -1.60
N ASP A 85 -8.84 4.20 -0.66
CA ASP A 85 -8.24 3.08 0.06
C ASP A 85 -7.72 1.98 -0.86
N ILE A 86 -8.50 1.58 -1.85
CA ILE A 86 -8.18 0.40 -2.65
C ILE A 86 -7.02 0.71 -3.59
N SER A 87 -7.08 1.86 -4.26
CA SER A 87 -5.96 2.36 -5.08
C SER A 87 -4.67 2.51 -4.26
N SER A 88 -4.77 3.00 -3.02
CA SER A 88 -3.62 3.18 -2.12
C SER A 88 -3.04 1.84 -1.66
N VAL A 89 -3.88 0.84 -1.38
CA VAL A 89 -3.44 -0.52 -1.04
C VAL A 89 -2.67 -1.14 -2.20
N LEU A 90 -3.22 -1.09 -3.42
CA LEU A 90 -2.56 -1.65 -4.61
C LEU A 90 -1.25 -0.95 -4.92
N ALA A 91 -1.21 0.37 -4.80
CA ALA A 91 0.01 1.15 -5.00
C ALA A 91 1.08 0.83 -3.95
N LEU A 92 0.69 0.58 -2.69
CA LEU A 92 1.61 0.13 -1.66
C LEU A 92 2.19 -1.25 -1.99
N GLU A 93 1.36 -2.22 -2.39
CA GLU A 93 1.85 -3.55 -2.80
C GLU A 93 2.86 -3.48 -3.95
N LEU A 94 2.55 -2.70 -5.00
CA LEU A 94 3.48 -2.49 -6.11
C LEU A 94 4.79 -1.80 -5.67
N LEU A 95 4.69 -0.84 -4.75
CA LEU A 95 5.87 -0.11 -4.25
C LEU A 95 6.77 -1.02 -3.42
N LEU A 96 6.17 -1.88 -2.59
CA LEU A 96 6.88 -2.79 -1.68
C LEU A 96 7.56 -3.95 -2.39
N ASP A 97 7.17 -4.27 -3.64
CA ASP A 97 7.83 -5.31 -4.44
C ASP A 97 9.32 -5.02 -4.66
N ASN A 98 9.68 -3.74 -4.85
CA ASN A 98 11.06 -3.30 -4.89
C ASN A 98 11.44 -2.60 -3.58
N GLU A 99 12.19 -3.33 -2.75
CA GLU A 99 12.69 -2.84 -1.47
C GLU A 99 13.42 -1.48 -1.55
N GLN A 100 14.06 -1.11 -2.68
CA GLN A 100 14.74 0.19 -2.80
C GLN A 100 13.80 1.40 -2.75
N ASN A 101 12.50 1.19 -2.97
CA ASN A 101 11.49 2.23 -2.88
C ASN A 101 11.09 2.59 -1.44
N ILE A 102 11.44 1.75 -0.46
CA ILE A 102 11.08 1.94 0.94
C ILE A 102 12.04 2.95 1.57
N ASN A 103 11.54 4.16 1.83
CA ASN A 103 12.32 5.28 2.37
C ASN A 103 11.43 6.29 3.12
N ASN A 104 12.02 7.37 3.63
CA ASN A 104 11.30 8.41 4.40
C ASN A 104 10.17 9.09 3.61
N VAL A 105 10.32 9.25 2.28
CA VAL A 105 9.30 9.90 1.43
C VAL A 105 8.00 9.10 1.42
N LEU A 106 8.10 7.76 1.43
CA LEU A 106 6.95 6.89 1.59
C LEU A 106 6.23 7.17 2.92
N PHE A 107 6.94 7.13 4.04
CA PHE A 107 6.32 7.27 5.36
C PHE A 107 5.75 8.67 5.60
N ASP A 108 6.42 9.73 5.14
CA ASP A 108 5.87 11.08 5.17
C ASP A 108 4.56 11.17 4.36
N SER A 109 4.48 10.49 3.21
CA SER A 109 3.28 10.48 2.37
C SER A 109 2.13 9.71 3.00
N ILE A 110 2.41 8.56 3.62
CA ILE A 110 1.43 7.77 4.39
C ILE A 110 0.93 8.58 5.58
N GLU A 111 1.83 9.20 6.33
CA GLU A 111 1.44 10.02 7.48
C GLU A 111 0.58 11.21 7.07
N LYS A 112 0.93 11.90 5.99
CA LYS A 112 0.13 12.99 5.44
C LYS A 112 -1.26 12.52 5.02
N LYS A 113 -1.37 11.37 4.35
CA LYS A 113 -2.67 10.76 3.98
C LYS A 113 -3.54 10.57 5.22
N LEU A 114 -2.94 10.10 6.30
CA LEU A 114 -3.64 9.71 7.52
C LEU A 114 -3.70 10.81 8.58
N GLN A 115 -3.23 12.04 8.29
CA GLN A 115 -3.06 13.10 9.30
C GLN A 115 -4.36 13.43 10.06
N ASN A 116 -5.51 13.29 9.40
CA ASN A 116 -6.85 13.50 9.96
C ASN A 116 -7.60 12.19 10.24
N SER A 117 -6.87 11.07 10.24
CA SER A 117 -7.35 9.70 10.39
C SER A 117 -6.56 8.98 11.48
N SER A 118 -6.79 9.38 12.72
CA SER A 118 -6.13 8.95 13.95
C SER A 118 -6.87 7.86 14.74
N SER A 119 -8.10 7.49 14.36
CA SER A 119 -8.87 6.35 14.92
C SER A 119 -9.24 5.34 13.83
N TRP A 120 -9.58 4.10 14.18
CA TRP A 120 -9.91 3.03 13.24
C TRP A 120 -11.23 3.27 12.50
N GLU A 121 -12.14 4.06 13.08
CA GLU A 121 -13.45 4.43 12.54
C GLU A 121 -13.40 5.49 11.46
N GLU A 122 -12.33 6.29 11.45
CA GLU A 122 -12.12 7.36 10.48
C GLU A 122 -11.77 6.80 9.10
N GLU A 123 -11.83 7.70 8.11
CA GLU A 123 -11.50 7.41 6.71
C GLU A 123 -10.19 6.65 6.55
N TYR A 124 -10.05 5.95 5.45
CA TYR A 124 -8.87 5.18 5.11
C TYR A 124 -8.59 3.95 5.99
N TRP A 125 -9.63 3.39 6.64
CA TRP A 125 -9.48 2.26 7.55
C TRP A 125 -8.86 1.04 6.86
N LEU A 126 -9.21 0.79 5.58
CA LEU A 126 -8.71 -0.36 4.85
C LEU A 126 -7.22 -0.20 4.54
N PHE A 127 -6.81 1.00 4.10
CA PHE A 127 -5.40 1.29 3.86
C PHE A 127 -4.58 1.27 5.16
N LYS A 128 -5.07 1.91 6.24
CA LYS A 128 -4.42 1.85 7.57
C LYS A 128 -4.19 0.41 7.99
N TYR A 129 -5.24 -0.40 7.92
CA TYR A 129 -5.18 -1.80 8.29
C TYR A 129 -4.11 -2.54 7.50
N HIS A 130 -4.14 -2.40 6.18
CA HIS A 130 -3.20 -3.06 5.29
C HIS A 130 -1.75 -2.61 5.54
N PHE A 131 -1.52 -1.31 5.73
CA PHE A 131 -0.20 -0.78 6.10
C PHE A 131 0.32 -1.40 7.41
N PHE A 132 -0.50 -1.43 8.47
CA PHE A 132 -0.10 -2.04 9.74
C PHE A 132 0.09 -3.55 9.64
N LEU A 133 -0.68 -4.23 8.79
CA LEU A 133 -0.49 -5.65 8.49
C LEU A 133 0.90 -5.87 7.90
N LYS A 134 1.31 -5.11 6.88
CA LYS A 134 2.65 -5.19 6.27
C LYS A 134 3.78 -4.90 7.25
N LEU A 135 3.59 -3.94 8.16
CA LEU A 135 4.57 -3.67 9.22
C LEU A 135 4.72 -4.82 10.22
N GLN A 136 3.69 -5.64 10.41
CA GLN A 136 3.67 -6.73 11.37
C GLN A 136 4.06 -8.10 10.78
N GLU A 137 4.05 -8.26 9.46
CA GLU A 137 4.41 -9.51 8.78
C GLU A 137 5.80 -10.04 9.21
N SER A 138 6.80 -9.16 9.31
CA SER A 138 8.13 -9.54 9.79
C SER A 138 8.90 -8.36 10.37
N LYS A 139 9.45 -8.52 11.58
CA LYS A 139 10.34 -7.52 12.20
C LYS A 139 11.65 -7.32 11.43
N ASN A 140 12.03 -8.29 10.60
CA ASN A 140 13.25 -8.24 9.80
C ASN A 140 13.05 -7.62 8.41
N SER A 141 11.80 -7.38 7.99
CA SER A 141 11.50 -6.78 6.69
C SER A 141 12.06 -5.36 6.59
N LYS A 142 12.38 -4.93 5.37
CA LYS A 142 12.87 -3.57 5.14
C LYS A 142 11.84 -2.51 5.55
N ILE A 143 10.56 -2.72 5.21
CA ILE A 143 9.47 -1.79 5.60
C ILE A 143 9.42 -1.59 7.11
N HIS A 144 9.56 -2.64 7.91
CA HIS A 144 9.56 -2.53 9.37
C HIS A 144 10.76 -1.74 9.89
N LYS A 145 11.95 -2.03 9.37
CA LYS A 145 13.20 -1.37 9.80
C LYS A 145 13.19 0.12 9.45
N GLU A 146 12.84 0.46 8.21
CA GLU A 146 12.76 1.83 7.73
C GLU A 146 11.65 2.61 8.43
N TYR A 147 10.49 1.98 8.69
CA TYR A 147 9.43 2.59 9.50
C TYR A 147 9.91 2.94 10.91
N LYS A 148 10.58 2.01 11.61
CA LYS A 148 11.14 2.30 12.93
C LYS A 148 12.18 3.41 12.87
N GLN A 149 13.04 3.40 11.85
CA GLN A 149 14.04 4.46 11.68
C GLN A 149 13.36 5.82 11.46
N PHE A 150 12.37 5.90 10.57
CA PHE A 150 11.57 7.10 10.31
C PHE A 150 10.91 7.64 11.58
N ILE A 151 10.19 6.80 12.33
CA ILE A 151 9.50 7.22 13.56
C ILE A 151 10.51 7.73 14.60
N TYR A 152 11.65 7.06 14.74
CA TYR A 152 12.70 7.51 15.64
C TYR A 152 13.26 8.86 15.20
N ASP A 153 13.66 9.02 13.94
CA ASP A 153 14.28 10.24 13.44
C ASP A 153 13.35 11.44 13.54
N LYS A 154 12.04 11.23 13.34
CA LYS A 154 11.03 12.28 13.37
C LYS A 154 10.56 12.65 14.77
N TYR A 155 10.46 11.69 15.70
CA TYR A 155 9.77 11.88 16.99
C TYR A 155 10.64 11.68 18.23
N ASN A 156 11.93 11.35 18.11
CA ASN A 156 12.74 10.99 19.29
C ASN A 156 12.86 12.11 20.34
N ASN A 157 12.77 13.39 19.96
CA ASN A 157 12.94 14.53 20.86
C ASN A 157 14.18 14.43 21.78
N GLY A 158 15.30 13.91 21.25
CA GLY A 158 16.56 13.71 21.98
C GLY A 158 16.61 12.47 22.88
N VAL A 159 15.57 11.63 22.89
CA VAL A 159 15.54 10.38 23.65
C VAL A 159 16.32 9.28 22.94
N GLU A 160 17.16 8.55 23.67
CA GLU A 160 17.90 7.40 23.14
C GLU A 160 16.97 6.33 22.55
N LYS A 161 17.37 5.72 21.42
CA LYS A 161 16.58 4.72 20.68
C LYS A 161 16.07 3.56 21.53
N SER A 162 16.86 3.08 22.48
CA SER A 162 16.49 2.00 23.41
C SER A 162 15.32 2.39 24.32
N ARG A 163 15.27 3.65 24.75
CA ARG A 163 14.21 4.20 25.60
C ARG A 163 13.01 4.69 24.79
N PHE A 164 13.24 5.20 23.59
CA PHE A 164 12.21 5.74 22.72
C PHE A 164 11.13 4.70 22.38
N PHE A 165 11.53 3.48 22.01
CA PHE A 165 10.58 2.41 21.67
C PHE A 165 9.92 1.72 22.87
N ASN A 166 10.03 2.28 24.08
CA ASN A 166 9.22 1.84 25.21
C ASN A 166 7.73 2.13 24.92
N PRO A 167 6.81 1.17 25.12
CA PRO A 167 5.38 1.38 24.90
C PRO A 167 4.80 2.65 25.55
N THR A 168 5.28 3.03 26.74
CA THR A 168 4.83 4.25 27.43
C THR A 168 5.20 5.52 26.67
N ASN A 169 6.38 5.55 26.05
CA ASN A 169 6.89 6.71 25.32
C ASN A 169 6.26 6.79 23.92
N LEU A 170 6.10 5.66 23.24
CA LEU A 170 5.39 5.64 21.95
C LEU A 170 3.92 6.08 22.08
N ALA A 171 3.28 5.77 23.20
CA ALA A 171 1.90 6.15 23.45
C ALA A 171 1.69 7.67 23.59
N THR A 172 2.72 8.47 23.81
CA THR A 172 2.59 9.94 23.88
C THR A 172 2.70 10.62 22.53
N ILE A 173 3.18 9.92 21.50
CA ILE A 173 3.35 10.47 20.16
C ILE A 173 2.00 10.47 19.46
N ASN A 174 1.56 11.66 19.00
CA ASN A 174 0.35 11.79 18.22
C ASN A 174 0.67 11.67 16.73
N SER A 175 0.77 10.43 16.23
CA SER A 175 0.97 10.14 14.81
C SER A 175 -0.02 9.06 14.36
N PRO A 176 -0.69 9.23 13.21
CA PRO A 176 -1.65 8.26 12.70
C PRO A 176 -0.99 6.99 12.17
N ILE A 177 0.30 7.02 11.86
CA ILE A 177 1.06 5.84 11.45
C ILE A 177 1.68 5.10 12.64
N ILE A 178 1.37 5.49 13.88
CA ILE A 178 1.66 4.74 15.09
C ILE A 178 0.42 3.97 15.51
N ILE A 179 0.53 2.64 15.55
CA ILE A 179 -0.61 1.76 15.79
C ILE A 179 -1.27 1.98 17.16
N ASN A 180 -0.48 2.32 18.18
CA ASN A 180 -0.98 2.62 19.52
C ASN A 180 -1.89 3.85 19.54
N THR A 181 -1.61 4.85 18.70
CA THR A 181 -2.46 6.05 18.53
C THR A 181 -3.84 5.64 18.02
N GLN A 182 -3.87 4.82 16.96
CA GLN A 182 -5.11 4.29 16.38
C GLN A 182 -5.93 3.55 17.45
N TYR A 183 -5.30 2.64 18.20
CA TYR A 183 -6.01 1.89 19.25
C TYR A 183 -6.52 2.74 20.40
N ARG A 184 -5.82 3.82 20.76
CA ARG A 184 -6.19 4.71 21.87
C ARG A 184 -7.38 5.59 21.50
N ASN A 185 -7.42 6.07 20.26
CA ASN A 185 -8.43 7.02 19.80
C ASN A 185 -9.70 6.33 19.27
N SER A 186 -9.71 5.01 19.18
CA SER A 186 -10.85 4.21 18.71
C SER A 186 -11.72 3.71 19.85
N ASN A 187 -12.98 3.42 19.55
CA ASN A 187 -13.88 2.65 20.39
C ASN A 187 -13.22 1.31 20.82
N PRO A 188 -13.38 0.87 22.07
CA PRO A 188 -12.77 -0.38 22.57
C PRO A 188 -13.09 -1.63 21.75
N ASP A 189 -14.32 -1.76 21.26
CA ASP A 189 -14.75 -2.93 20.48
C ASP A 189 -14.09 -2.93 19.10
N ILE A 190 -14.01 -1.76 18.47
CA ILE A 190 -13.36 -1.57 17.17
C ILE A 190 -11.85 -1.78 17.28
N SER A 191 -11.23 -1.23 18.33
CA SER A 191 -9.83 -1.46 18.69
C SER A 191 -9.54 -2.96 18.87
N THR A 192 -10.43 -3.68 19.56
CA THR A 192 -10.32 -5.13 19.79
C THR A 192 -10.48 -5.92 18.51
N PHE A 193 -11.42 -5.53 17.65
CA PHE A 193 -11.62 -6.11 16.33
C PHE A 193 -10.36 -6.02 15.47
N PHE A 194 -9.78 -4.83 15.32
CA PHE A 194 -8.56 -4.65 14.51
C PHE A 194 -7.31 -5.30 15.11
N LYS A 195 -7.16 -5.31 16.44
CA LYS A 195 -6.13 -6.11 17.12
C LYS A 195 -6.25 -7.58 16.76
N THR A 196 -7.47 -8.11 16.79
CA THR A 196 -7.74 -9.51 16.46
C THR A 196 -7.40 -9.81 15.01
N LEU A 197 -7.87 -8.98 14.07
CA LEU A 197 -7.56 -9.14 12.65
C LEU A 197 -6.06 -9.12 12.36
N LEU A 198 -5.32 -8.17 12.94
CA LEU A 198 -3.86 -8.07 12.76
C LEU A 198 -3.12 -9.27 13.37
N SER A 199 -3.51 -9.70 14.58
CA SER A 199 -2.92 -10.88 15.23
C SER A 199 -3.14 -12.18 14.46
N LYS A 200 -4.26 -12.28 13.74
CA LYS A 200 -4.61 -13.41 12.87
C LYS A 200 -4.03 -13.25 11.45
N SER A 201 -3.34 -12.14 11.18
CA SER A 201 -2.81 -11.79 9.86
C SER A 201 -3.86 -11.91 8.75
N VAL A 202 -5.10 -11.47 9.03
CA VAL A 202 -6.18 -11.51 8.03
C VAL A 202 -5.80 -10.58 6.88
N SER A 203 -5.85 -11.06 5.63
CA SER A 203 -5.68 -10.17 4.49
C SER A 203 -7.02 -9.98 3.80
N PHE A 204 -7.42 -8.73 3.62
CA PHE A 204 -8.51 -8.35 2.70
C PHE A 204 -8.01 -8.23 1.26
N TYR A 205 -6.70 -8.26 1.08
CA TYR A 205 -6.05 -8.33 -0.21
C TYR A 205 -5.64 -9.77 -0.47
N VAL A 206 -6.39 -10.47 -1.33
CA VAL A 206 -5.95 -11.77 -1.86
C VAL A 206 -5.06 -11.48 -3.06
N GLY A 207 -3.87 -10.93 -2.79
CA GLY A 207 -2.72 -11.10 -3.67
C GLY A 207 -2.47 -12.60 -3.68
N THR A 208 -2.85 -13.24 -4.76
CA THR A 208 -2.79 -14.68 -4.91
C THR A 208 -1.41 -15.20 -4.52
N ASN A 209 -1.38 -16.18 -3.61
CA ASN A 209 -0.26 -17.09 -3.42
C ASN A 209 0.00 -17.98 -4.65
N PHE A 210 -0.27 -17.50 -5.87
CA PHE A 210 0.31 -18.09 -7.05
C PHE A 210 1.69 -17.45 -7.17
N TYR A 211 2.74 -18.27 -7.15
CA TYR A 211 4.15 -17.89 -7.38
C TYR A 211 4.96 -17.42 -6.15
N LYS A 212 4.88 -18.14 -5.04
CA LYS A 212 6.13 -18.56 -4.38
C LYS A 212 6.55 -19.89 -4.99
N ALA A 213 7.35 -19.85 -6.05
CA ALA A 213 8.07 -21.05 -6.46
C ALA A 213 9.08 -21.43 -5.34
N PRO A 214 9.30 -22.73 -5.07
CA PRO A 214 10.36 -23.21 -4.20
C PRO A 214 11.75 -22.80 -4.69
#